data_AF-Q1ET08-F1
#
_entry.id   AF-Q1ET08-F1
#
_cell.length_a   1.000
_cell.length_b   1.000
_cell.length_c   1.000
_cell.angle_alpha   90.00
_cell.angle_beta   90.00
_cell.angle_gamma   90.00
#
_symmetry.space_group_name_H-M   'P 1'
#
loop_
_entity.id
_entity.type
_entity.pdbx_description
1 polymer ?
#
loop_
_entity_poly.entity_id
_entity_poly.type
_entity_poly.pdbx_seq_one_letter_code
_entity_poly.pdbx_strand_id
1 'polypeptide(L)'
;LSSSSLSMSRSPSSSSAGSGTDNKTLSSTTTKEKSSLLQIFHIVASKIHNSNPEDKPDHPLTAGTPQEQEEHTAKENYTSSLLEPAYDDRTNWKILDNVSNTRTVPIDNNSSVVSADVTIPSTANYQASSTHDLDEEKEYFFANCFPMYRKRFQFNTHTKFLGTKSKLFINQTISPDCTKFALINEHKWEIYSINPKDNSPQLISCGKSSGEYGPDFNQLTEPTQSPGTAPQSLKKKKKNWSQRFCKLSNEFLIISGSHNILNIHDINQTGKLIYSYASNFPIRCIDIDPRSQIIAYGITGKDRHTGAEQALIVIQQITRNKVTQEPEFPPPITITLPYRDPINTIQLSHDAKYLTCSTALESRFLVISLQKINEPRLIMKSVRSIDTSLESEGITDTKLFPGNPNLMCITSTAFNSSPLVINTKITQINGVRTVAQPSMLIRVDEIGC
;
A
#
# COMPACT_ATOMS: atom_id res chain seq x y z
N LEU A 1 -1.47 -62.91 -21.66
CA LEU A 1 -1.16 -62.34 -23.00
C LEU A 1 -1.16 -60.82 -22.83
N SER A 2 0.01 -60.23 -22.59
CA SER A 2 0.82 -59.50 -23.59
C SER A 2 0.32 -58.06 -23.74
N SER A 3 0.87 -57.10 -22.96
CA SER A 3 2.05 -56.25 -23.28
C SER A 3 1.67 -55.01 -24.10
N SER A 4 2.37 -53.86 -24.06
CA SER A 4 3.71 -53.56 -23.53
C SER A 4 3.79 -52.13 -22.98
N SER A 5 4.70 -51.92 -22.03
CA SER A 5 5.16 -50.61 -21.56
C SER A 5 6.42 -50.16 -22.32
N LEU A 6 6.67 -48.85 -22.37
CA LEU A 6 7.96 -48.28 -22.77
C LEU A 6 8.36 -47.17 -21.80
N SER A 7 9.35 -47.46 -20.97
CA SER A 7 10.07 -46.50 -20.15
C SER A 7 11.42 -46.19 -20.79
N MET A 8 11.89 -44.94 -20.70
CA MET A 8 13.28 -44.61 -20.95
C MET A 8 13.86 -43.83 -19.77
N SER A 9 14.84 -44.45 -19.14
CA SER A 9 15.74 -43.86 -18.15
C SER A 9 17.06 -43.49 -18.82
N ARG A 10 17.75 -42.46 -18.29
CA ARG A 10 19.19 -42.27 -18.51
C ARG A 10 19.88 -41.92 -17.21
N SER A 11 20.86 -42.74 -16.86
CA SER A 11 21.79 -42.58 -15.73
C SER A 11 22.98 -41.69 -16.13
N PRO A 12 23.77 -41.17 -15.17
CA PRO A 12 24.85 -40.22 -15.45
C PRO A 12 26.15 -40.92 -15.85
N SER A 13 27.06 -40.15 -16.47
CA SER A 13 28.47 -40.51 -16.62
C SER A 13 29.38 -39.41 -16.10
N SER A 14 30.46 -39.82 -15.45
CA SER A 14 31.57 -38.98 -15.00
C SER A 14 32.80 -39.26 -15.87
N SER A 15 33.70 -38.28 -16.02
CA SER A 15 35.14 -38.47 -15.73
C SER A 15 36.06 -37.36 -16.28
N SER A 16 37.13 -37.14 -15.52
CA SER A 16 38.47 -36.67 -15.92
C SER A 16 38.72 -35.19 -16.25
N ALA A 17 39.88 -34.74 -15.77
CA ALA A 17 40.48 -33.44 -16.02
C ALA A 17 41.64 -33.57 -17.03
N GLY A 18 42.00 -32.47 -17.68
CA GLY A 18 43.18 -32.37 -18.56
C GLY A 18 43.78 -30.97 -18.51
N SER A 19 45.09 -30.88 -18.27
CA SER A 19 45.89 -29.65 -18.26
C SER A 19 46.60 -29.46 -19.61
N GLY A 20 46.84 -28.21 -20.05
CA GLY A 20 47.58 -27.94 -21.29
C GLY A 20 47.86 -26.45 -21.57
N THR A 21 49.15 -26.11 -21.67
CA THR A 21 49.75 -24.78 -21.97
C THR A 21 50.50 -24.83 -23.32
N ASP A 22 50.83 -23.74 -24.03
CA ASP A 22 50.57 -22.29 -23.88
C ASP A 22 50.61 -21.61 -25.27
N ASN A 23 50.15 -20.35 -25.38
CA ASN A 23 50.93 -19.19 -25.90
C ASN A 23 50.11 -18.00 -26.45
N LYS A 24 50.31 -16.84 -25.81
CA LYS A 24 50.52 -15.49 -26.39
C LYS A 24 49.84 -15.08 -27.71
N THR A 25 49.05 -14.00 -27.64
CA THR A 25 49.35 -12.73 -28.35
C THR A 25 48.85 -11.55 -27.49
N LEU A 26 49.53 -10.40 -27.57
CA LEU A 26 49.40 -9.27 -26.63
C LEU A 26 48.91 -7.99 -27.34
N SER A 27 47.84 -7.35 -26.85
CA SER A 27 47.59 -5.91 -27.11
C SER A 27 46.61 -5.25 -26.13
N SER A 28 47.14 -4.28 -25.37
CA SER A 28 46.43 -3.15 -24.73
C SER A 28 45.15 -3.41 -23.92
N THR A 29 45.29 -3.70 -22.63
CA THR A 29 44.28 -3.39 -21.61
C THR A 29 44.55 -2.01 -20.98
N THR A 30 43.68 -1.05 -21.22
CA THR A 30 43.56 0.12 -20.33
C THR A 30 42.96 -0.34 -19.00
N THR A 31 43.74 -0.30 -17.93
CA THR A 31 43.27 -0.57 -16.58
C THR A 31 42.27 0.51 -16.16
N LYS A 32 40.97 0.22 -16.31
CA LYS A 32 39.93 0.95 -15.56
C LYS A 32 40.16 0.64 -14.08
N GLU A 33 40.66 1.62 -13.34
CA GLU A 33 40.69 1.54 -11.88
C GLU A 33 39.27 1.29 -11.37
N LYS A 34 39.11 0.21 -10.62
CA LYS A 34 37.85 -0.10 -9.94
C LYS A 34 37.74 0.81 -8.73
N SER A 35 37.22 2.02 -8.94
CA SER A 35 36.78 2.88 -7.84
C SER A 35 35.82 2.08 -6.96
N SER A 36 36.10 2.02 -5.65
CA SER A 36 35.24 1.28 -4.74
C SER A 36 33.91 2.02 -4.58
N LEU A 37 32.84 1.29 -4.27
CA LEU A 37 31.51 1.88 -4.13
C LEU A 37 31.48 2.95 -3.02
N LEU A 38 32.32 2.78 -1.99
CA LEU A 38 32.60 3.76 -0.93
C LEU A 38 33.20 5.06 -1.48
N GLN A 39 34.15 4.97 -2.43
CA GLN A 39 34.79 6.13 -3.05
C GLN A 39 33.80 6.95 -3.90
N ILE A 40 32.91 6.26 -4.63
CA ILE A 40 31.82 6.90 -5.39
C ILE A 40 30.84 7.60 -4.43
N PHE A 41 30.47 6.96 -3.32
CA PHE A 41 29.62 7.56 -2.29
C PHE A 41 30.24 8.82 -1.67
N HIS A 42 31.54 8.77 -1.36
CA HIS A 42 32.27 9.90 -0.78
C HIS A 42 32.24 11.12 -1.70
N ILE A 43 32.44 10.91 -3.01
CA ILE A 43 32.39 11.97 -4.04
C ILE A 43 31.01 12.62 -4.12
N VAL A 44 29.93 11.84 -4.00
CA VAL A 44 28.55 12.35 -4.02
C VAL A 44 28.20 13.10 -2.74
N ALA A 45 28.55 12.54 -1.57
CA ALA A 45 28.28 13.16 -0.27
C ALA A 45 28.98 14.50 -0.10
N SER A 46 30.28 14.59 -0.46
CA SER A 46 31.02 15.87 -0.42
C SER A 46 30.48 16.91 -1.39
N LYS A 47 29.89 16.49 -2.53
CA LYS A 47 29.22 17.40 -3.47
C LYS A 47 27.95 18.03 -2.90
N ILE A 48 27.20 17.28 -2.09
CA ILE A 48 25.97 17.75 -1.45
C ILE A 48 26.28 18.67 -0.26
N HIS A 49 27.29 18.31 0.55
CA HIS A 49 27.67 19.11 1.72
C HIS A 49 28.13 20.53 1.33
N ASN A 50 28.94 20.66 0.28
CA ASN A 50 29.46 21.94 -0.21
C ASN A 50 28.41 22.82 -0.96
N SER A 51 27.13 22.45 -0.95
CA SER A 51 26.06 23.16 -1.68
C SER A 51 25.05 23.92 -0.80
N ASN A 52 25.25 23.94 0.53
CA ASN A 52 24.48 24.78 1.46
C ASN A 52 25.34 25.94 2.00
N PRO A 53 24.94 27.21 1.82
CA PRO A 53 25.51 28.31 2.59
C PRO A 53 24.94 28.30 4.03
N GLU A 54 25.79 28.51 5.03
CA GLU A 54 25.38 28.63 6.43
C GLU A 54 24.84 30.04 6.75
N ASP A 55 23.64 30.12 7.34
CA ASP A 55 23.12 31.35 7.94
C ASP A 55 23.66 31.56 9.36
N LYS A 56 24.18 32.76 9.64
CA LYS A 56 24.65 33.16 10.97
C LYS A 56 23.51 33.66 11.88
N PRO A 57 23.58 33.43 13.21
CA PRO A 57 22.63 34.02 14.16
C PRO A 57 23.12 35.35 14.74
N ASP A 58 22.22 36.30 15.00
CA ASP A 58 22.36 37.34 16.04
C ASP A 58 21.01 38.07 16.37
N HIS A 59 20.51 37.87 17.60
CA HIS A 59 19.84 38.78 18.58
C HIS A 59 18.97 40.03 18.17
N PRO A 60 18.12 40.61 19.08
CA PRO A 60 16.95 40.01 19.74
C PRO A 60 15.70 40.95 19.88
N LEU A 61 14.59 40.37 20.35
CA LEU A 61 13.36 40.92 20.97
C LEU A 61 13.18 42.45 21.20
N THR A 62 11.99 42.97 20.90
CA THR A 62 11.33 44.04 21.69
C THR A 62 9.79 43.88 21.65
N ALA A 63 9.09 44.31 22.70
CA ALA A 63 7.65 44.07 22.91
C ALA A 63 6.77 45.31 22.68
N GLY A 64 5.48 45.12 22.39
CA GLY A 64 4.46 46.18 22.35
C GLY A 64 3.04 45.71 21.99
N THR A 65 2.07 46.04 22.83
CA THR A 65 0.61 45.88 22.70
C THR A 65 -0.07 47.05 23.45
N PRO A 66 -1.40 47.29 23.36
CA PRO A 66 -2.34 47.15 22.24
C PRO A 66 -3.27 48.40 22.06
N GLN A 67 -4.15 48.40 21.04
CA GLN A 67 -5.44 49.14 20.98
C GLN A 67 -6.47 48.18 20.32
N GLU A 68 -7.69 47.96 20.84
CA GLU A 68 -8.89 48.84 20.82
C GLU A 68 -9.27 49.29 19.39
N GLN A 69 -10.49 49.19 18.86
CA GLN A 69 -11.81 48.60 19.24
C GLN A 69 -12.40 48.01 17.91
N GLU A 70 -13.52 47.29 17.81
CA GLU A 70 -14.88 47.65 18.21
C GLU A 70 -15.83 46.43 18.05
N GLU A 71 -16.99 46.48 18.71
CA GLU A 71 -17.94 45.37 18.90
C GLU A 71 -19.28 45.69 18.23
N HIS A 72 -19.89 44.73 17.52
CA HIS A 72 -21.31 44.82 17.17
C HIS A 72 -22.04 43.48 17.28
N THR A 73 -22.93 43.42 18.27
CA THR A 73 -23.86 42.32 18.53
C THR A 73 -25.16 42.50 17.75
N ALA A 74 -25.72 41.40 17.25
CA ALA A 74 -27.16 41.25 17.03
C ALA A 74 -27.56 39.77 17.09
N LYS A 75 -28.52 39.44 17.96
CA LYS A 75 -29.32 38.21 17.87
C LYS A 75 -30.65 38.59 17.19
N GLU A 76 -31.23 37.69 16.40
CA GLU A 76 -32.51 37.04 16.76
C GLU A 76 -33.06 36.07 15.70
N ASN A 77 -33.50 34.90 16.21
CA ASN A 77 -34.70 34.12 15.89
C ASN A 77 -35.08 33.64 14.47
N TYR A 78 -35.55 32.39 14.47
CA TYR A 78 -36.11 31.62 13.36
C TYR A 78 -37.42 32.20 12.78
N THR A 79 -37.59 32.10 11.46
CA THR A 79 -38.82 31.53 10.87
C THR A 79 -38.56 30.89 9.51
N SER A 80 -39.40 29.93 9.14
CA SER A 80 -39.26 29.07 7.94
C SER A 80 -39.98 29.67 6.73
N SER A 81 -39.34 29.66 5.55
CA SER A 81 -40.06 29.53 4.28
C SER A 81 -39.24 28.74 3.24
N LEU A 82 -39.96 27.95 2.44
CA LEU A 82 -39.44 27.14 1.34
C LEU A 82 -39.11 28.01 0.13
N LEU A 83 -37.96 27.78 -0.50
CA LEU A 83 -37.69 27.98 -1.93
C LEU A 83 -36.35 27.31 -2.28
N GLU A 84 -36.38 26.24 -3.08
CA GLU A 84 -35.15 25.61 -3.59
C GLU A 84 -34.48 26.50 -4.64
N PRO A 85 -33.17 26.80 -4.54
CA PRO A 85 -32.40 27.32 -5.66
C PRO A 85 -32.07 26.16 -6.61
N ALA A 86 -32.55 26.24 -7.86
CA ALA A 86 -32.16 25.30 -8.90
C ALA A 86 -30.66 25.45 -9.23
N TYR A 87 -29.84 24.52 -8.75
CA TYR A 87 -28.42 24.45 -9.10
C TYR A 87 -28.23 23.80 -10.48
N ASP A 88 -27.75 24.56 -11.46
CA ASP A 88 -27.33 24.02 -12.75
C ASP A 88 -25.99 23.27 -12.62
N ASP A 89 -26.11 21.96 -12.40
CA ASP A 89 -25.00 21.03 -12.21
C ASP A 89 -24.02 20.98 -13.42
N ARG A 90 -24.44 21.40 -14.62
CA ARG A 90 -23.67 21.20 -15.86
C ARG A 90 -22.40 22.03 -15.98
N THR A 91 -22.25 23.11 -15.23
CA THR A 91 -21.04 23.97 -15.29
C THR A 91 -19.88 23.43 -14.45
N ASN A 92 -20.15 22.67 -13.39
CA ASN A 92 -19.10 22.21 -12.46
C ASN A 92 -18.27 21.03 -13.04
N TRP A 93 -18.91 20.13 -13.80
CA TRP A 93 -18.23 19.00 -14.44
C TRP A 93 -17.09 19.42 -15.38
N LYS A 94 -17.30 20.47 -16.19
CA LYS A 94 -16.28 20.98 -17.13
C LYS A 94 -15.03 21.58 -16.47
N ILE A 95 -15.14 22.01 -15.21
CA ILE A 95 -14.01 22.58 -14.46
C ILE A 95 -13.14 21.46 -13.87
N LEU A 96 -13.74 20.32 -13.52
CA LEU A 96 -13.04 19.16 -12.94
C LEU A 96 -12.18 18.39 -13.99
N ASP A 97 -12.65 18.32 -15.23
CA ASP A 97 -11.95 17.66 -16.35
C ASP A 97 -10.63 18.37 -16.72
N ASN A 98 -10.61 19.70 -16.75
CA ASN A 98 -9.41 20.46 -17.13
C ASN A 98 -8.27 20.37 -16.10
N VAL A 99 -8.53 19.96 -14.86
CA VAL A 99 -7.51 19.71 -13.82
C VAL A 99 -7.14 18.21 -13.75
N SER A 100 -7.58 17.38 -14.72
CA SER A 100 -7.32 15.93 -14.72
C SER A 100 -5.95 15.53 -15.30
N ASN A 101 -5.26 16.46 -15.99
CA ASN A 101 -4.07 16.17 -16.80
C ASN A 101 -2.72 16.60 -16.17
N THR A 102 -2.63 16.74 -14.85
CA THR A 102 -1.35 17.05 -14.19
C THR A 102 -0.40 15.85 -14.19
N ARG A 103 0.34 15.72 -15.28
CA ARG A 103 1.48 14.80 -15.47
C ARG A 103 2.56 15.09 -14.43
N THR A 104 3.08 14.06 -13.76
CA THR A 104 4.32 14.18 -12.99
C THR A 104 5.49 14.39 -13.96
N VAL A 105 6.07 15.58 -13.95
CA VAL A 105 7.22 15.95 -14.80
C VAL A 105 8.52 15.70 -14.03
N PRO A 106 9.57 15.12 -14.65
CA PRO A 106 10.92 15.11 -14.08
C PRO A 106 11.47 16.54 -13.90
N ILE A 107 12.46 16.72 -13.03
CA ILE A 107 13.27 17.94 -13.00
C ILE A 107 14.39 17.77 -14.02
N ASP A 108 14.22 18.34 -15.22
CA ASP A 108 15.25 18.33 -16.25
C ASP A 108 16.28 19.45 -15.98
N ASN A 109 17.52 19.07 -15.67
CA ASN A 109 18.65 19.97 -15.42
C ASN A 109 19.22 20.56 -16.73
N ASN A 110 18.43 21.28 -17.52
CA ASN A 110 18.94 22.00 -18.71
C ASN A 110 18.10 23.24 -19.08
N SER A 111 18.40 24.37 -18.43
CA SER A 111 18.18 25.69 -19.02
C SER A 111 19.23 26.69 -18.49
N SER A 112 20.17 27.07 -19.35
CA SER A 112 20.83 28.39 -19.28
C SER A 112 19.76 29.47 -19.57
N VAL A 113 19.78 30.71 -19.05
CA VAL A 113 20.84 31.70 -18.79
C VAL A 113 20.33 32.54 -17.57
N VAL A 114 21.15 32.93 -16.59
CA VAL A 114 21.91 34.21 -16.53
C VAL A 114 23.22 34.03 -15.75
N SER A 115 24.31 34.55 -16.30
CA SER A 115 25.65 34.54 -15.69
C SER A 115 25.79 35.54 -14.54
N ALA A 116 26.47 35.12 -13.48
CA ALA A 116 27.28 35.99 -12.63
C ALA A 116 28.63 35.29 -12.41
N ASP A 117 29.73 35.98 -12.73
CA ASP A 117 31.06 35.39 -12.72
C ASP A 117 31.52 35.01 -11.30
N VAL A 118 31.97 33.77 -11.14
CA VAL A 118 32.84 33.37 -10.02
C VAL A 118 34.05 32.63 -10.59
N THR A 119 35.17 33.33 -10.64
CA THR A 119 36.47 32.82 -11.08
C THR A 119 36.89 31.62 -10.23
N ILE A 120 37.14 30.47 -10.86
CA ILE A 120 37.69 29.27 -10.21
C ILE A 120 39.22 29.39 -10.16
N PRO A 121 39.87 29.43 -8.98
CA PRO A 121 41.30 29.24 -8.88
C PRO A 121 41.62 27.75 -9.06
N SER A 122 42.43 27.44 -10.06
CA SER A 122 43.05 26.12 -10.18
C SER A 122 44.06 25.87 -9.06
N THR A 123 44.33 24.59 -8.79
CA THR A 123 45.41 24.05 -7.93
C THR A 123 45.36 24.41 -6.44
N ALA A 124 44.78 23.50 -5.65
CA ALA A 124 45.17 23.27 -4.26
C ALA A 124 45.53 21.79 -4.09
N ASN A 125 46.73 21.51 -3.56
CA ASN A 125 47.21 20.14 -3.34
C ASN A 125 46.40 19.47 -2.23
N TYR A 126 45.77 18.33 -2.52
CA TYR A 126 45.26 17.45 -1.47
C TYR A 126 46.42 16.78 -0.74
N GLN A 127 46.79 17.31 0.43
CA GLN A 127 47.63 16.59 1.38
C GLN A 127 46.85 15.39 1.93
N ALA A 128 47.44 14.21 1.84
CA ALA A 128 46.86 12.97 2.35
C ALA A 128 47.07 12.85 3.87
N SER A 129 46.16 13.44 4.65
CA SER A 129 45.93 13.22 6.08
C SER A 129 44.65 13.98 6.46
N SER A 130 43.70 13.47 7.23
CA SER A 130 43.76 12.39 8.23
C SER A 130 42.40 11.72 8.45
N THR A 131 42.44 10.50 9.02
CA THR A 131 41.37 9.86 9.81
C THR A 131 39.95 9.82 9.20
N HIS A 132 39.59 8.63 8.71
CA HIS A 132 38.20 8.19 8.59
C HIS A 132 37.54 8.17 9.99
N ASP A 133 36.86 9.27 10.37
CA ASP A 133 35.66 9.13 11.18
C ASP A 133 34.55 8.69 10.23
N LEU A 134 34.34 7.38 10.17
CA LEU A 134 33.07 6.85 9.68
C LEU A 134 32.00 7.36 10.64
N ASP A 135 30.99 8.02 10.09
CA ASP A 135 29.86 8.54 10.86
C ASP A 135 29.08 7.35 11.44
N GLU A 136 29.47 6.92 12.65
CA GLU A 136 29.00 5.70 13.29
C GLU A 136 27.48 5.69 13.43
N GLU A 137 26.86 6.86 13.55
CA GLU A 137 25.41 7.01 13.63
C GLU A 137 24.75 6.67 12.28
N LYS A 138 25.32 7.15 11.16
CA LYS A 138 24.88 6.76 9.81
C LYS A 138 25.16 5.29 9.50
N GLU A 139 26.33 4.75 9.88
CA GLU A 139 26.68 3.32 9.74
C GLU A 139 25.72 2.45 10.57
N TYR A 140 25.38 2.87 11.79
CA TYR A 140 24.42 2.22 12.68
C TYR A 140 22.99 2.23 12.12
N PHE A 141 22.51 3.38 11.62
CA PHE A 141 21.21 3.43 10.94
C PHE A 141 21.21 2.61 9.65
N PHE A 142 22.30 2.61 8.89
CA PHE A 142 22.45 1.78 7.69
C PHE A 142 22.41 0.28 8.03
N ALA A 143 23.16 -0.19 9.03
CA ALA A 143 23.14 -1.58 9.46
C ALA A 143 21.78 -2.04 10.02
N ASN A 144 21.06 -1.14 10.69
CA ASN A 144 19.68 -1.40 11.16
C ASN A 144 18.66 -1.47 10.02
N CYS A 145 18.81 -0.63 8.99
CA CYS A 145 17.92 -0.58 7.83
C CYS A 145 18.22 -1.65 6.78
N PHE A 146 19.50 -2.04 6.62
CA PHE A 146 20.00 -3.02 5.64
C PHE A 146 20.78 -4.16 6.33
N PRO A 147 20.14 -4.94 7.21
CA PRO A 147 20.82 -5.97 7.99
C PRO A 147 21.11 -7.20 7.12
N MET A 148 22.26 -7.20 6.43
CA MET A 148 22.82 -8.33 5.67
C MET A 148 23.01 -9.61 6.52
N TYR A 149 22.81 -9.52 7.85
CA TYR A 149 23.00 -10.59 8.83
C TYR A 149 21.72 -10.99 9.59
N ARG A 150 20.51 -10.66 9.09
CA ARG A 150 19.28 -11.20 9.70
C ARG A 150 19.24 -12.72 9.54
N LYS A 151 19.30 -13.44 10.66
CA LYS A 151 19.11 -14.88 10.75
C LYS A 151 17.76 -15.28 10.12
N ARG A 152 17.80 -15.81 8.90
CA ARG A 152 16.61 -16.26 8.17
C ARG A 152 16.07 -17.54 8.81
N PHE A 153 14.99 -17.41 9.57
CA PHE A 153 14.22 -18.57 10.01
C PHE A 153 13.28 -19.02 8.90
N GLN A 154 13.13 -20.34 8.73
CA GLN A 154 12.16 -20.92 7.79
C GLN A 154 11.43 -22.06 8.49
N PHE A 155 10.11 -21.91 8.58
CA PHE A 155 9.21 -22.91 9.16
C PHE A 155 8.29 -23.47 8.08
N ASN A 156 7.96 -24.76 8.17
CA ASN A 156 6.90 -25.35 7.35
C ASN A 156 5.60 -25.33 8.17
N THR A 157 4.58 -24.60 7.72
CA THR A 157 3.23 -24.60 8.33
C THR A 157 2.48 -25.91 8.07
N HIS A 158 2.96 -26.74 7.15
CA HIS A 158 2.36 -28.02 6.76
C HIS A 158 3.42 -29.12 6.64
N THR A 159 3.05 -30.34 7.05
CA THR A 159 3.85 -31.53 6.80
C THR A 159 3.83 -31.89 5.31
N LYS A 160 5.02 -32.02 4.71
CA LYS A 160 5.18 -32.49 3.31
C LYS A 160 4.99 -34.01 3.25
N PHE A 161 3.75 -34.49 3.38
CA PHE A 161 3.47 -35.92 3.30
C PHE A 161 3.55 -36.38 1.83
N LEU A 162 4.56 -37.23 1.56
CA LEU A 162 4.89 -37.89 0.28
C LEU A 162 4.50 -37.12 -1.01
N GLY A 163 5.39 -36.25 -1.49
CA GLY A 163 5.40 -35.78 -2.89
C GLY A 163 4.17 -35.02 -3.39
N THR A 164 3.20 -34.73 -2.52
CA THR A 164 1.97 -34.03 -2.89
C THR A 164 2.23 -32.56 -3.22
N LYS A 165 1.49 -32.04 -4.21
CA LYS A 165 1.59 -30.65 -4.68
C LYS A 165 1.47 -29.70 -3.49
N SER A 166 2.33 -28.70 -3.42
CA SER A 166 2.25 -27.65 -2.40
C SER A 166 0.85 -27.04 -2.38
N LYS A 167 0.26 -26.94 -1.19
CA LYS A 167 -1.06 -26.33 -1.00
C LYS A 167 -1.05 -24.91 -1.57
N LEU A 168 -1.84 -24.69 -2.62
CA LEU A 168 -1.91 -23.40 -3.29
C LEU A 168 -2.72 -22.44 -2.42
N PHE A 169 -2.04 -21.43 -1.87
CA PHE A 169 -2.67 -20.26 -1.26
C PHE A 169 -2.82 -19.17 -2.32
N ILE A 170 -3.97 -18.51 -2.32
CA ILE A 170 -4.33 -17.49 -3.32
C ILE A 170 -4.16 -16.06 -2.78
N ASN A 171 -4.13 -15.91 -1.45
CA ASN A 171 -3.88 -14.64 -0.80
C ASN A 171 -3.30 -14.87 0.61
N GLN A 172 -2.52 -13.90 1.07
CA GLN A 172 -1.86 -13.93 2.37
C GLN A 172 -1.76 -12.51 2.93
N THR A 173 -1.75 -12.38 4.24
CA THR A 173 -1.70 -11.09 4.93
C THR A 173 -1.08 -11.24 6.32
N ILE A 174 -0.51 -10.17 6.86
CA ILE A 174 0.19 -10.11 8.15
C ILE A 174 -0.51 -9.05 9.00
N SER A 175 -0.69 -9.31 10.30
CA SER A 175 -1.30 -8.35 11.22
C SER A 175 -0.42 -7.10 11.39
N PRO A 176 -1.01 -5.93 11.69
CA PRO A 176 -0.26 -4.69 11.91
C PRO A 176 0.85 -4.78 12.98
N ASP A 177 0.64 -5.60 14.01
CA ASP A 177 1.62 -5.87 15.07
C ASP A 177 2.72 -6.89 14.67
N CYS A 178 2.67 -7.44 13.45
CA CYS A 178 3.54 -8.50 12.94
C CYS A 178 3.54 -9.79 13.78
N THR A 179 2.58 -10.00 14.70
CA THR A 179 2.49 -11.19 15.56
C THR A 179 1.67 -12.33 14.94
N LYS A 180 0.91 -12.06 13.87
CA LYS A 180 0.02 -13.04 13.23
C LYS A 180 0.11 -12.93 11.71
N PHE A 181 -0.18 -14.01 11.01
CA PHE A 181 -0.41 -14.01 9.58
C PHE A 181 -1.55 -14.94 9.20
N ALA A 182 -2.27 -14.60 8.14
CA ALA A 182 -3.33 -15.42 7.59
C ALA A 182 -2.98 -15.92 6.18
N LEU A 183 -3.35 -17.16 5.91
CA LEU A 183 -3.20 -17.83 4.62
C LEU A 183 -4.59 -18.28 4.16
N ILE A 184 -5.00 -17.96 2.92
CA ILE A 184 -6.29 -18.40 2.38
C ILE A 184 -6.14 -19.12 1.04
N ASN A 185 -7.05 -20.06 0.79
CA ASN A 185 -7.34 -20.61 -0.53
C ASN A 185 -8.85 -20.47 -0.80
N GLU A 186 -9.33 -20.99 -1.94
CA GLU A 186 -10.72 -20.79 -2.36
C GLU A 186 -11.76 -21.29 -1.34
N HIS A 187 -11.41 -22.25 -0.48
CA HIS A 187 -12.37 -22.95 0.39
C HIS A 187 -12.00 -22.93 1.88
N LYS A 188 -10.79 -22.49 2.24
CA LYS A 188 -10.23 -22.56 3.59
C LYS A 188 -9.37 -21.36 3.90
N TRP A 189 -9.40 -20.93 5.16
CA TRP A 189 -8.50 -19.93 5.72
C TRP A 189 -7.87 -20.45 7.01
N GLU A 190 -6.65 -19.99 7.29
CA GLU A 190 -5.83 -20.34 8.45
C GLU A 190 -5.17 -19.07 8.98
N ILE A 191 -5.11 -18.92 10.31
CA ILE A 191 -4.43 -17.84 11.02
C ILE A 191 -3.41 -18.46 11.97
N TYR A 192 -2.16 -18.04 11.82
CA TYR A 192 -1.05 -18.44 12.66
C TYR A 192 -0.61 -17.25 13.51
N SER A 193 -0.32 -17.49 14.79
CA SER A 193 0.51 -16.60 15.61
C SER A 193 1.99 -16.94 15.39
N ILE A 194 2.86 -15.96 15.59
CA ILE A 194 4.32 -16.10 15.57
C ILE A 194 4.79 -16.10 17.03
N ASN A 195 5.37 -17.21 17.48
CA ASN A 195 5.90 -17.36 18.84
C ASN A 195 7.10 -16.42 19.04
N PRO A 196 7.07 -15.46 19.98
CA PRO A 196 8.16 -14.49 20.16
C PRO A 196 9.47 -15.09 20.67
N LYS A 197 9.47 -16.34 21.16
CA LYS A 197 10.68 -17.00 21.68
C LYS A 197 11.58 -17.58 20.59
N ASP A 198 10.99 -18.12 19.52
CA ASP A 198 11.69 -18.87 18.47
C ASP A 198 11.25 -18.50 17.05
N ASN A 199 10.27 -17.60 16.89
CA ASN A 199 9.61 -17.21 15.64
C ASN A 199 8.79 -18.33 14.96
N SER A 200 8.52 -19.44 15.65
CA SER A 200 7.74 -20.55 15.08
C SER A 200 6.26 -20.18 14.90
N PRO A 201 5.61 -20.60 13.79
CA PRO A 201 4.20 -20.36 13.56
C PRO A 201 3.33 -21.40 14.27
N GLN A 202 2.35 -20.94 15.06
CA GLN A 202 1.35 -21.79 15.72
C GLN A 202 -0.04 -21.47 15.15
N LEU A 203 -0.79 -22.48 14.70
CA LEU A 203 -2.17 -22.30 14.25
C LEU A 203 -3.04 -21.90 15.46
N ILE A 204 -3.76 -20.79 15.35
CA ILE A 204 -4.65 -20.27 16.41
C ILE A 204 -6.13 -20.22 15.98
N SER A 205 -6.40 -20.19 14.68
CA SER A 205 -7.76 -20.23 14.13
C SER A 205 -7.72 -20.72 12.69
N CYS A 206 -8.73 -21.47 12.27
CA CYS A 206 -8.97 -21.81 10.88
C CYS A 206 -10.46 -21.98 10.59
N GLY A 207 -10.82 -22.06 9.32
CA GLY A 207 -12.19 -22.30 8.92
C GLY A 207 -12.36 -22.53 7.42
N LYS A 208 -13.62 -22.61 6.99
CA LYS A 208 -14.01 -22.91 5.60
C LYS A 208 -14.88 -21.81 5.00
N SER A 209 -15.02 -21.78 3.67
CA SER A 209 -15.96 -20.89 2.98
C SER A 209 -17.43 -21.17 3.33
N SER A 210 -17.77 -22.41 3.67
CA SER A 210 -19.09 -22.80 4.18
C SER A 210 -19.43 -22.23 5.57
N GLY A 211 -18.45 -21.67 6.29
CA GLY A 211 -18.65 -20.88 7.51
C GLY A 211 -18.27 -21.57 8.82
N GLU A 212 -17.86 -22.85 8.79
CA GLU A 212 -17.29 -23.51 9.98
C GLU A 212 -15.94 -22.89 10.35
N TYR A 213 -15.67 -22.81 11.65
CA TYR A 213 -14.48 -22.19 12.24
C TYR A 213 -14.03 -22.94 13.51
N GLY A 214 -12.77 -22.81 13.90
CA GLY A 214 -12.24 -23.46 15.11
C GLY A 214 -10.73 -23.25 15.27
N PRO A 215 -10.12 -23.77 16.34
CA PRO A 215 -8.67 -23.67 16.56
C PRO A 215 -7.87 -24.52 15.56
N ASP A 216 -8.43 -25.64 15.09
CA ASP A 216 -7.87 -26.51 14.07
C ASP A 216 -8.96 -27.18 13.22
N PHE A 217 -8.56 -27.85 12.12
CA PHE A 217 -9.50 -28.45 11.16
C PHE A 217 -10.25 -29.69 11.65
N ASN A 218 -9.84 -30.29 12.77
CA ASN A 218 -10.55 -31.39 13.42
C ASN A 218 -11.58 -30.88 14.43
N GLN A 219 -11.33 -29.70 15.01
CA GLN A 219 -12.17 -29.04 16.03
C GLN A 219 -13.03 -27.91 15.45
N LEU A 220 -13.60 -28.10 14.26
CA LEU A 220 -14.46 -27.11 13.63
C LEU A 220 -15.88 -27.11 14.21
N THR A 221 -16.36 -25.92 14.57
CA THR A 221 -17.74 -25.64 14.99
C THR A 221 -18.53 -25.14 13.80
N GLU A 222 -19.76 -25.63 13.60
CA GLU A 222 -20.67 -25.06 12.60
C GLU A 222 -21.14 -23.65 13.01
N PRO A 223 -21.38 -22.74 12.05
CA PRO A 223 -21.86 -21.41 12.35
C PRO A 223 -23.24 -21.46 13.01
N THR A 224 -23.29 -21.24 14.32
CA THR A 224 -24.54 -21.06 15.06
C THR A 224 -25.36 -19.97 14.38
N GLN A 225 -26.63 -20.23 14.08
CA GLN A 225 -27.48 -19.25 13.41
C GLN A 225 -27.73 -18.05 14.34
N SER A 226 -26.91 -17.01 14.21
CA SER A 226 -27.15 -15.72 14.86
C SER A 226 -28.52 -15.20 14.41
N PRO A 227 -29.44 -14.85 15.32
CA PRO A 227 -30.75 -14.31 14.98
C PRO A 227 -30.62 -12.88 14.45
N GLY A 228 -30.24 -12.77 13.17
CA GLY A 228 -29.88 -11.50 12.53
C GLY A 228 -29.63 -11.65 11.03
N THR A 229 -30.67 -11.43 10.25
CA THR A 229 -30.61 -10.81 8.90
C THR A 229 -29.62 -11.40 7.87
N ALA A 230 -29.82 -12.67 7.49
CA ALA A 230 -29.40 -13.15 6.17
C ALA A 230 -30.63 -13.66 5.40
N PRO A 231 -31.13 -12.95 4.36
CA PRO A 231 -32.23 -13.46 3.53
C PRO A 231 -31.89 -14.82 2.93
N GLN A 232 -32.91 -15.63 2.63
CA GLN A 232 -32.73 -17.02 2.15
C GLN A 232 -31.87 -17.13 0.87
N SER A 233 -31.79 -16.05 0.08
CA SER A 233 -30.89 -15.92 -1.06
C SER A 233 -29.40 -15.97 -0.67
N LEU A 234 -28.99 -15.36 0.47
CA LEU A 234 -27.63 -15.50 0.99
C LEU A 234 -27.35 -16.94 1.45
N LYS A 235 -28.32 -17.65 2.04
CA LYS A 235 -28.13 -19.05 2.47
C LYS A 235 -27.78 -19.96 1.28
N LYS A 236 -28.38 -19.74 0.09
CA LYS A 236 -27.99 -20.45 -1.15
C LYS A 236 -26.64 -20.00 -1.69
N LYS A 237 -26.35 -18.68 -1.75
CA LYS A 237 -25.06 -18.15 -2.25
C LYS A 237 -23.86 -18.60 -1.39
N LYS A 238 -24.01 -18.68 -0.06
CA LYS A 238 -22.94 -19.06 0.88
C LYS A 238 -22.43 -20.50 0.70
N LYS A 239 -23.18 -21.41 0.09
CA LYS A 239 -22.76 -22.82 0.00
C LYS A 239 -21.68 -23.07 -1.06
N ASN A 240 -21.60 -22.22 -2.08
CA ASN A 240 -20.76 -22.43 -3.28
C ASN A 240 -19.85 -21.23 -3.62
N TRP A 241 -19.53 -20.36 -2.66
CA TRP A 241 -18.61 -19.24 -2.92
C TRP A 241 -17.14 -19.65 -2.68
N SER A 242 -16.27 -19.23 -3.59
CA SER A 242 -14.82 -19.19 -3.39
C SER A 242 -14.36 -17.86 -2.79
N GLN A 243 -13.45 -17.95 -1.83
CA GLN A 243 -12.68 -16.84 -1.26
C GLN A 243 -11.63 -16.36 -2.28
N ARG A 244 -11.17 -15.10 -2.17
CA ARG A 244 -10.13 -14.54 -3.09
C ARG A 244 -9.17 -13.56 -2.41
N PHE A 245 -9.67 -12.70 -1.53
CA PHE A 245 -8.90 -11.64 -0.89
C PHE A 245 -9.01 -11.79 0.62
N CYS A 246 -7.91 -11.58 1.35
CA CYS A 246 -7.95 -11.45 2.81
C CYS A 246 -7.15 -10.25 3.32
N LYS A 247 -7.62 -9.69 4.43
CA LYS A 247 -6.92 -8.63 5.18
C LYS A 247 -7.10 -8.89 6.67
N LEU A 248 -6.05 -8.58 7.43
CA LEU A 248 -5.91 -8.98 8.82
C LEU A 248 -5.59 -7.74 9.66
N SER A 249 -6.44 -7.42 10.63
CA SER A 249 -6.06 -6.55 11.75
C SER A 249 -5.54 -7.41 12.90
N ASN A 250 -5.26 -6.81 14.06
CA ASN A 250 -4.87 -7.59 15.24
C ASN A 250 -6.04 -8.42 15.83
N GLU A 251 -7.29 -8.11 15.45
CA GLU A 251 -8.52 -8.69 16.03
C GLU A 251 -9.44 -9.36 15.00
N PHE A 252 -9.45 -8.88 13.75
CA PHE A 252 -10.37 -9.36 12.71
C PHE A 252 -9.65 -9.87 11.46
N LEU A 253 -10.13 -10.99 10.94
CA LEU A 253 -9.82 -11.46 9.59
C LEU A 253 -11.02 -11.12 8.68
N ILE A 254 -10.76 -10.35 7.65
CA ILE A 254 -11.73 -10.04 6.60
C ILE A 254 -11.43 -10.92 5.38
N ILE A 255 -12.47 -11.51 4.82
CA ILE A 255 -12.37 -12.28 3.58
C ILE A 255 -13.42 -11.80 2.58
N SER A 256 -13.00 -11.57 1.35
CA SER A 256 -13.88 -11.29 0.21
C SER A 256 -13.61 -12.22 -0.96
N GLY A 257 -14.57 -12.35 -1.88
CA GLY A 257 -14.46 -13.29 -2.99
C GLY A 257 -15.66 -13.30 -3.94
N SER A 258 -15.90 -14.47 -4.53
CA SER A 258 -17.01 -14.67 -5.47
C SER A 258 -18.37 -14.37 -4.84
N HIS A 259 -19.38 -14.14 -5.70
CA HIS A 259 -20.73 -13.71 -5.28
C HIS A 259 -20.78 -12.40 -4.49
N ASN A 260 -19.70 -11.62 -4.53
CA ASN A 260 -19.51 -10.32 -3.87
C ASN A 260 -19.72 -10.39 -2.35
N ILE A 261 -19.37 -11.52 -1.75
CA ILE A 261 -19.48 -11.74 -0.29
C ILE A 261 -18.30 -11.08 0.41
N LEU A 262 -18.58 -10.41 1.53
CA LEU A 262 -17.63 -9.88 2.49
C LEU A 262 -17.95 -10.50 3.85
N ASN A 263 -17.02 -11.25 4.42
CA ASN A 263 -17.12 -11.87 5.74
C ASN A 263 -16.08 -11.26 6.69
N ILE A 264 -16.47 -11.09 7.95
CA ILE A 264 -15.59 -10.61 9.03
C ILE A 264 -15.61 -11.66 10.14
N HIS A 265 -14.42 -12.15 10.48
CA HIS A 265 -14.18 -13.20 11.46
C HIS A 265 -13.44 -12.62 12.68
N ASP A 266 -13.95 -12.88 13.89
CA ASP A 266 -13.31 -12.49 15.15
C ASP A 266 -12.27 -13.53 15.57
N ILE A 267 -11.01 -13.12 15.54
CA ILE A 267 -9.84 -13.98 15.84
C ILE A 267 -9.79 -14.31 17.33
N ASN A 268 -10.25 -13.40 18.19
CA ASN A 268 -10.33 -13.63 19.64
C ASN A 268 -11.38 -14.69 19.98
N GLN A 269 -12.38 -14.88 19.12
CA GLN A 269 -13.38 -15.94 19.18
C GLN A 269 -13.09 -17.07 18.17
N THR A 270 -11.83 -17.51 18.08
CA THR A 270 -11.33 -18.61 17.21
C THR A 270 -11.72 -18.51 15.73
N GLY A 271 -11.93 -17.28 15.24
CA GLY A 271 -12.33 -16.96 13.87
C GLY A 271 -13.83 -17.11 13.60
N LYS A 272 -14.67 -17.02 14.64
CA LYS A 272 -16.15 -16.94 14.55
C LYS A 272 -16.58 -15.84 13.58
N LEU A 273 -17.49 -16.18 12.66
CA LEU A 273 -18.09 -15.22 11.75
C LEU A 273 -19.00 -14.25 12.54
N ILE A 274 -18.62 -12.98 12.62
CA ILE A 274 -19.37 -11.92 13.34
C ILE A 274 -20.19 -11.03 12.42
N TYR A 275 -19.80 -10.90 11.15
CA TYR A 275 -20.54 -10.11 10.16
C TYR A 275 -20.38 -10.71 8.76
N SER A 276 -21.43 -10.59 7.95
CA SER A 276 -21.47 -11.15 6.60
C SER A 276 -22.40 -10.34 5.71
N TYR A 277 -21.83 -9.73 4.67
CA TYR A 277 -22.52 -8.91 3.69
C TYR A 277 -22.38 -9.52 2.30
N ALA A 278 -23.38 -9.33 1.44
CA ALA A 278 -23.31 -9.69 0.03
C ALA A 278 -23.68 -8.47 -0.80
N SER A 279 -22.67 -7.89 -1.46
CA SER A 279 -22.84 -6.70 -2.28
C SER A 279 -23.62 -7.00 -3.57
N ASN A 280 -24.45 -6.06 -4.00
CA ASN A 280 -25.06 -6.11 -5.34
C ASN A 280 -24.04 -5.84 -6.46
N PHE A 281 -22.86 -5.31 -6.10
CA PHE A 281 -21.81 -4.90 -7.02
C PHE A 281 -20.50 -5.68 -6.76
N PRO A 282 -19.69 -5.99 -7.80
CA PRO A 282 -18.42 -6.70 -7.63
C PRO A 282 -17.48 -5.99 -6.65
N ILE A 283 -17.02 -6.69 -5.62
CA ILE A 283 -15.95 -6.22 -4.73
C ILE A 283 -14.61 -6.53 -5.42
N ARG A 284 -13.79 -5.49 -5.61
CA ARG A 284 -12.51 -5.56 -6.32
C ARG A 284 -11.32 -5.70 -5.40
N CYS A 285 -11.32 -4.95 -4.30
CA CYS A 285 -10.23 -4.87 -3.33
C CYS A 285 -10.79 -4.54 -1.94
N ILE A 286 -10.04 -4.90 -0.90
CA ILE A 286 -10.42 -4.71 0.52
C ILE A 286 -9.19 -4.25 1.32
N ASP A 287 -9.42 -3.49 2.40
CA ASP A 287 -8.43 -3.15 3.43
C ASP A 287 -9.09 -2.88 4.79
N ILE A 288 -8.32 -2.99 5.88
CA ILE A 288 -8.74 -2.68 7.26
C ILE A 288 -7.66 -1.84 7.94
N ASP A 289 -8.06 -0.85 8.74
CA ASP A 289 -7.11 -0.05 9.48
C ASP A 289 -6.46 -0.84 10.65
N PRO A 290 -5.26 -0.45 11.09
CA PRO A 290 -4.57 -1.17 12.17
C PRO A 290 -5.33 -1.29 13.49
N ARG A 291 -6.31 -0.42 13.76
CA ARG A 291 -7.06 -0.36 15.02
C ARG A 291 -8.40 -1.09 14.97
N SER A 292 -8.71 -1.80 13.88
CA SER A 292 -9.97 -2.54 13.74
C SER A 292 -11.24 -1.68 13.80
N GLN A 293 -11.19 -0.44 13.31
CA GLN A 293 -12.28 0.54 13.36
C GLN A 293 -12.94 0.78 12.00
N ILE A 294 -12.18 0.64 10.91
CA ILE A 294 -12.62 0.98 9.56
C ILE A 294 -12.19 -0.11 8.58
N ILE A 295 -13.16 -0.57 7.79
CA ILE A 295 -12.95 -1.43 6.62
C ILE A 295 -13.26 -0.60 5.40
N ALA A 296 -12.33 -0.57 4.44
CA ALA A 296 -12.54 0.06 3.15
C ALA A 296 -12.53 -0.99 2.03
N TYR A 297 -13.45 -0.88 1.08
CA TYR A 297 -13.46 -1.78 -0.08
C TYR A 297 -13.95 -1.09 -1.35
N GLY A 298 -13.30 -1.41 -2.48
CA GLY A 298 -13.68 -0.88 -3.79
C GLY A 298 -14.74 -1.74 -4.46
N ILE A 299 -15.79 -1.11 -5.01
CA ILE A 299 -16.82 -1.77 -5.81
C ILE A 299 -17.02 -1.10 -7.17
N THR A 300 -17.42 -1.87 -8.17
CA THR A 300 -17.86 -1.35 -9.48
C THR A 300 -19.38 -1.23 -9.50
N GLY A 301 -19.89 -0.02 -9.24
CA GLY A 301 -21.30 0.33 -9.32
C GLY A 301 -21.79 0.56 -10.75
N LYS A 302 -23.08 0.89 -10.88
CA LYS A 302 -23.64 1.49 -12.09
C LYS A 302 -24.35 2.80 -11.72
N ASP A 303 -24.10 3.84 -12.49
CA ASP A 303 -24.86 5.08 -12.38
C ASP A 303 -26.34 4.82 -12.75
N ARG A 304 -27.26 5.43 -12.00
CA ARG A 304 -28.70 5.18 -12.16
C ARG A 304 -29.31 5.85 -13.40
N HIS A 305 -28.73 6.96 -13.85
CA HIS A 305 -29.30 7.76 -14.94
C HIS A 305 -28.75 7.34 -16.30
N THR A 306 -27.45 7.05 -16.38
CA THR A 306 -26.75 6.68 -17.62
C THR A 306 -26.51 5.18 -17.77
N GLY A 307 -26.64 4.40 -16.69
CA GLY A 307 -26.30 2.97 -16.68
C GLY A 307 -24.80 2.66 -16.78
N ALA A 308 -23.95 3.68 -16.89
CA ALA A 308 -22.51 3.55 -17.04
C ALA A 308 -21.85 2.97 -15.77
N GLU A 309 -20.70 2.31 -15.93
CA GLU A 309 -19.91 1.86 -14.79
C GLU A 309 -19.42 3.05 -13.96
N GLN A 310 -19.45 2.87 -12.63
CA GLN A 310 -19.13 3.91 -11.66
C GLN A 310 -18.23 3.32 -10.57
N ALA A 311 -17.03 3.86 -10.39
CA ALA A 311 -16.16 3.44 -9.30
C ALA A 311 -16.66 4.02 -7.97
N LEU A 312 -16.85 3.16 -6.97
CA LEU A 312 -17.31 3.53 -5.64
C LEU A 312 -16.40 2.91 -4.57
N ILE A 313 -16.10 3.66 -3.52
CA ILE A 313 -15.44 3.14 -2.30
C ILE A 313 -16.51 3.01 -1.23
N VAL A 314 -16.56 1.87 -0.55
CA VAL A 314 -17.42 1.66 0.61
C VAL A 314 -16.58 1.63 1.87
N ILE A 315 -16.99 2.40 2.87
CA ILE A 315 -16.38 2.52 4.19
C ILE A 315 -17.36 1.91 5.20
N GLN A 316 -17.05 0.70 5.67
CA GLN A 316 -17.79 0.03 6.74
C GLN A 316 -17.09 0.32 8.07
N GLN A 317 -17.78 1.04 8.95
CA GLN A 317 -17.31 1.31 10.31
C GLN A 317 -17.52 0.09 11.21
N ILE A 318 -16.65 -0.07 12.20
CA ILE A 318 -16.79 -1.01 13.30
C ILE A 318 -16.83 -0.19 14.60
N THR A 319 -17.98 -0.18 15.25
CA THR A 319 -18.14 0.40 16.60
C THR A 319 -18.15 -0.72 17.63
N ARG A 320 -18.04 -0.39 18.93
CA ARG A 320 -18.29 -1.36 20.01
C ARG A 320 -19.51 -0.95 20.81
N ASN A 321 -20.36 -1.92 21.13
CA ASN A 321 -21.48 -1.71 22.03
C ASN A 321 -20.94 -1.27 23.40
N LYS A 322 -21.46 -0.16 23.94
CA LYS A 322 -20.96 0.41 25.21
C LYS A 322 -21.13 -0.51 26.42
N VAL A 323 -22.07 -1.46 26.36
CA VAL A 323 -22.41 -2.39 27.44
C VAL A 323 -21.77 -3.75 27.22
N THR A 324 -21.99 -4.39 26.06
CA THR A 324 -21.50 -5.75 25.80
C THR A 324 -20.06 -5.81 25.28
N GLN A 325 -19.49 -4.68 24.85
CA GLN A 325 -18.19 -4.57 24.15
C GLN A 325 -18.11 -5.33 22.81
N GLU A 326 -19.21 -5.93 22.36
CA GLU A 326 -19.29 -6.63 21.08
C GLU A 326 -19.19 -5.65 19.90
N PRO A 327 -18.62 -6.09 18.76
CA PRO A 327 -18.52 -5.26 17.57
C PRO A 327 -19.89 -5.05 16.91
N GLU A 328 -20.20 -3.80 16.64
CA GLU A 328 -21.38 -3.34 15.91
C GLU A 328 -20.97 -2.79 14.55
N PHE A 329 -21.85 -2.93 13.56
CA PHE A 329 -21.60 -2.54 12.18
C PHE A 329 -22.66 -1.54 11.71
N PRO A 330 -22.46 -0.22 11.95
CA PRO A 330 -23.35 0.83 11.47
C PRO A 330 -23.50 0.81 9.94
N PRO A 331 -24.54 1.48 9.37
CA PRO A 331 -24.68 1.61 7.92
C PRO A 331 -23.40 2.17 7.26
N PRO A 332 -22.93 1.56 6.16
CA PRO A 332 -21.67 1.96 5.53
C PRO A 332 -21.82 3.28 4.78
N ILE A 333 -20.73 4.03 4.71
CA ILE A 333 -20.62 5.27 3.91
C ILE A 333 -20.09 4.89 2.53
N THR A 334 -20.65 5.48 1.47
CA THR A 334 -20.20 5.25 0.09
C THR A 334 -19.65 6.54 -0.51
N ILE A 335 -18.47 6.46 -1.11
CA ILE A 335 -17.78 7.58 -1.78
C ILE A 335 -17.81 7.30 -3.28
N THR A 336 -18.45 8.19 -4.04
CA THR A 336 -18.43 8.16 -5.50
C THR A 336 -17.15 8.80 -6.01
N LEU A 337 -16.34 8.07 -6.78
CA LEU A 337 -15.17 8.63 -7.44
C LEU A 337 -15.58 9.38 -8.72
N PRO A 338 -14.88 10.44 -9.14
CA PRO A 338 -15.15 11.13 -10.41
C PRO A 338 -14.64 10.34 -11.64
N TYR A 339 -14.55 9.01 -11.53
CA TYR A 339 -13.96 8.12 -12.52
C TYR A 339 -14.84 6.88 -12.73
N ARG A 340 -14.87 6.41 -13.99
CA ARG A 340 -15.55 5.15 -14.36
C ARG A 340 -14.63 3.92 -14.22
N ASP A 341 -13.32 4.14 -14.36
CA ASP A 341 -12.28 3.13 -14.25
C ASP A 341 -12.36 2.38 -12.90
N PRO A 342 -12.54 1.04 -12.90
CA PRO A 342 -12.60 0.25 -11.68
C PRO A 342 -11.42 0.44 -10.74
N ILE A 343 -11.67 0.38 -9.44
CA ILE A 343 -10.65 0.45 -8.41
C ILE A 343 -9.86 -0.87 -8.42
N ASN A 344 -8.53 -0.79 -8.52
CA ASN A 344 -7.63 -1.93 -8.48
C ASN A 344 -7.14 -2.20 -7.05
N THR A 345 -6.58 -1.18 -6.40
CA THR A 345 -6.07 -1.26 -5.03
C THR A 345 -6.78 -0.27 -4.12
N ILE A 346 -6.81 -0.60 -2.82
CA ILE A 346 -7.25 0.30 -1.76
C ILE A 346 -6.41 0.03 -0.53
N GLN A 347 -5.99 1.09 0.17
CA GLN A 347 -5.23 0.96 1.40
C GLN A 347 -5.52 2.10 2.38
N LEU A 348 -5.70 1.74 3.64
CA LEU A 348 -5.85 2.67 4.75
C LEU A 348 -4.46 3.03 5.28
N SER A 349 -4.28 4.33 5.54
CA SER A 349 -3.14 4.82 6.31
C SER A 349 -3.11 4.22 7.72
N HIS A 350 -1.92 4.17 8.32
CA HIS A 350 -1.74 3.56 9.64
C HIS A 350 -2.55 4.24 10.76
N ASP A 351 -2.83 5.55 10.64
CA ASP A 351 -3.67 6.30 11.58
C ASP A 351 -5.15 6.41 11.15
N ALA A 352 -5.52 5.72 10.06
CA ALA A 352 -6.82 5.73 9.40
C ALA A 352 -7.36 7.11 8.98
N LYS A 353 -6.53 8.16 8.95
CA LYS A 353 -6.95 9.52 8.55
C LYS A 353 -6.96 9.73 7.04
N TYR A 354 -6.33 8.82 6.30
CA TYR A 354 -6.20 8.86 4.85
C TYR A 354 -6.46 7.48 4.24
N LEU A 355 -6.96 7.49 3.02
CA LEU A 355 -7.15 6.31 2.20
C LEU A 355 -6.50 6.55 0.83
N THR A 356 -5.61 5.66 0.43
CA THR A 356 -5.08 5.57 -0.93
C THR A 356 -5.91 4.59 -1.75
N CYS A 357 -6.03 4.85 -3.04
CA CYS A 357 -6.52 3.86 -3.99
C CYS A 357 -5.88 4.06 -5.37
N SER A 358 -5.84 2.99 -6.16
CA SER A 358 -5.48 3.04 -7.58
C SER A 358 -6.63 2.55 -8.46
N THR A 359 -6.61 2.93 -9.74
CA THR A 359 -7.55 2.45 -10.76
C THR A 359 -6.87 1.49 -11.73
N ALA A 360 -7.66 0.60 -12.34
CA ALA A 360 -7.15 -0.58 -13.04
C ALA A 360 -6.67 -0.31 -14.47
N LEU A 361 -7.42 0.49 -15.25
CA LEU A 361 -7.19 0.66 -16.69
C LEU A 361 -6.32 1.88 -16.99
N GLU A 362 -6.58 2.98 -16.30
CA GLU A 362 -5.98 4.30 -16.57
C GLU A 362 -4.90 4.69 -15.56
N SER A 363 -4.50 3.75 -14.68
CA SER A 363 -3.34 3.89 -13.78
C SER A 363 -3.36 5.19 -12.95
N ARG A 364 -4.55 5.60 -12.51
CA ARG A 364 -4.70 6.73 -11.59
C ARG A 364 -4.41 6.28 -10.16
N PHE A 365 -3.96 7.22 -9.34
CA PHE A 365 -3.85 7.03 -7.90
C PHE A 365 -4.30 8.28 -7.15
N LEU A 366 -5.03 8.06 -6.07
CA LEU A 366 -5.77 9.08 -5.34
C LEU A 366 -5.43 9.01 -3.85
N VAL A 367 -5.57 10.14 -3.14
CA VAL A 367 -5.62 10.17 -1.67
C VAL A 367 -6.90 10.86 -1.24
N ILE A 368 -7.65 10.21 -0.36
CA ILE A 368 -8.88 10.70 0.24
C ILE A 368 -8.64 10.92 1.73
N SER A 369 -8.99 12.11 2.24
CA SER A 369 -9.04 12.39 3.67
C SER A 369 -10.25 11.71 4.29
N LEU A 370 -10.00 10.92 5.33
CA LEU A 370 -11.00 10.33 6.23
C LEU A 370 -10.98 10.98 7.63
N GLN A 371 -10.23 12.08 7.81
CA GLN A 371 -10.16 12.84 9.08
C GLN A 371 -11.56 13.19 9.64
N LYS A 372 -12.51 13.47 8.74
CA LYS A 372 -13.94 13.45 9.01
C LYS A 372 -14.58 12.31 8.21
N ILE A 373 -14.85 11.18 8.84
CA ILE A 373 -15.34 9.98 8.12
C ILE A 373 -16.69 10.20 7.40
N ASN A 374 -17.53 11.09 7.91
CA ASN A 374 -18.83 11.49 7.32
C ASN A 374 -18.70 12.56 6.22
N GLU A 375 -17.54 13.21 6.11
CA GLU A 375 -17.21 14.20 5.06
C GLU A 375 -15.89 13.80 4.38
N PRO A 376 -15.80 12.63 3.71
CA PRO A 376 -14.58 12.21 3.05
C PRO A 376 -14.27 13.14 1.87
N ARG A 377 -13.01 13.58 1.75
CA ARG A 377 -12.59 14.58 0.74
C ARG A 377 -11.46 14.05 -0.11
N LEU A 378 -11.58 14.12 -1.43
CA LEU A 378 -10.47 13.88 -2.35
C LEU A 378 -9.43 15.00 -2.18
N ILE A 379 -8.25 14.67 -1.67
CA ILE A 379 -7.18 15.64 -1.35
C ILE A 379 -5.92 15.49 -2.22
N MET A 380 -5.80 14.40 -2.98
CA MET A 380 -4.76 14.26 -4.00
C MET A 380 -5.31 13.43 -5.16
N LYS A 381 -4.99 13.81 -6.39
CA LYS A 381 -5.17 12.98 -7.59
C LYS A 381 -3.93 13.09 -8.47
N SER A 382 -3.54 11.97 -9.08
CA SER A 382 -2.49 11.94 -10.09
C SER A 382 -2.65 10.68 -10.95
N VAL A 383 -1.91 10.63 -12.05
CA VAL A 383 -1.88 9.51 -12.99
C VAL A 383 -0.44 9.09 -13.22
N ARG A 384 -0.19 7.78 -13.24
CA ARG A 384 1.10 7.23 -13.62
C ARG A 384 1.06 6.89 -15.11
N SER A 385 1.94 7.49 -15.90
CA SER A 385 2.17 7.05 -17.28
C SER A 385 2.95 5.74 -17.22
N ILE A 386 2.26 4.62 -17.46
CA ILE A 386 2.81 3.28 -17.63
C ILE A 386 2.21 2.65 -18.88
N ASP A 387 2.87 1.61 -19.37
CA ASP A 387 2.34 0.78 -20.44
C ASP A 387 1.00 0.13 -20.01
N THR A 388 0.03 0.15 -20.91
CA THR A 388 -1.32 -0.44 -20.76
C THR A 388 -1.53 -1.60 -21.72
N SER A 389 -0.45 -2.23 -22.18
CA SER A 389 -0.48 -3.50 -22.93
C SER A 389 -1.15 -4.61 -22.13
N LEU A 390 -1.51 -5.71 -22.81
CA LEU A 390 -2.22 -6.86 -22.20
C LEU A 390 -1.41 -7.59 -21.12
N GLU A 391 -0.11 -7.33 -21.01
CA GLU A 391 0.79 -7.89 -19.97
C GLU A 391 0.90 -6.98 -18.74
N SER A 392 0.28 -5.79 -18.77
CA SER A 392 0.26 -4.83 -17.67
C SER A 392 -0.86 -5.11 -16.67
N GLU A 393 -0.51 -5.20 -15.39
CA GLU A 393 -1.47 -5.18 -14.27
C GLU A 393 -1.71 -3.76 -13.73
N GLY A 394 -1.10 -2.75 -14.37
CA GLY A 394 -1.19 -1.36 -13.95
C GLY A 394 -0.52 -1.10 -12.59
N ILE A 395 -1.13 -0.24 -11.77
CA ILE A 395 -0.67 0.07 -10.41
C ILE A 395 -1.12 -1.03 -9.44
N THR A 396 -0.16 -1.76 -8.86
CA THR A 396 -0.39 -2.95 -8.02
C THR A 396 -0.32 -2.71 -6.53
N ASP A 397 0.30 -1.61 -6.06
CA ASP A 397 0.16 -1.13 -4.67
C ASP A 397 0.37 0.38 -4.57
N THR A 398 -0.23 1.00 -3.55
CA THR A 398 -0.22 2.45 -3.30
C THR A 398 -0.20 2.74 -1.80
N LYS A 399 0.99 2.90 -1.22
CA LYS A 399 1.18 2.90 0.23
C LYS A 399 1.74 4.21 0.78
N LEU A 400 1.02 4.83 1.72
CA LEU A 400 1.56 5.92 2.53
C LEU A 400 2.57 5.39 3.55
N PHE A 401 3.65 6.13 3.79
CA PHE A 401 4.65 5.76 4.79
C PHE A 401 4.05 5.93 6.20
N PRO A 402 4.21 4.95 7.12
CA PRO A 402 3.79 5.09 8.50
C PRO A 402 4.41 6.34 9.14
N GLY A 403 3.59 7.13 9.84
CA GLY A 403 4.02 8.38 10.48
C GLY A 403 4.28 9.57 9.54
N ASN A 404 4.45 9.37 8.23
CA ASN A 404 4.69 10.45 7.26
C ASN A 404 3.73 10.37 6.05
N PRO A 405 2.53 10.98 6.14
CA PRO A 405 1.56 11.00 5.05
C PRO A 405 2.01 11.84 3.84
N ASN A 406 3.10 12.62 3.94
CA ASN A 406 3.69 13.28 2.78
C ASN A 406 4.52 12.33 1.90
N LEU A 407 4.87 11.13 2.37
CA LEU A 407 5.59 10.13 1.57
C LEU A 407 4.67 8.99 1.16
N MET A 408 4.73 8.62 -0.12
CA MET A 408 3.94 7.52 -0.68
C MET A 408 4.79 6.71 -1.66
N CYS A 409 4.74 5.38 -1.52
CA CYS A 409 5.31 4.43 -2.46
C CYS A 409 4.22 3.96 -3.45
N ILE A 410 4.59 3.81 -4.72
CA ILE A 410 3.71 3.35 -5.80
C ILE A 410 4.45 2.24 -6.56
N THR A 411 3.88 1.05 -6.59
CA THR A 411 4.39 -0.08 -7.39
C THR A 411 3.47 -0.37 -8.57
N SER A 412 4.02 -0.94 -9.63
CA SER A 412 3.28 -1.29 -10.83
C SER A 412 3.92 -2.51 -11.49
N THR A 413 3.09 -3.39 -12.04
CA THR A 413 3.54 -4.52 -12.87
C THR A 413 3.26 -4.14 -14.32
N ALA A 414 4.20 -3.46 -14.97
CA ALA A 414 4.11 -3.06 -16.37
C ALA A 414 5.52 -2.94 -16.98
N PHE A 415 5.62 -2.83 -18.30
CA PHE A 415 6.91 -2.60 -18.94
C PHE A 415 7.53 -1.27 -18.48
N ASN A 416 8.81 -1.31 -18.09
CA ASN A 416 9.60 -0.14 -17.65
C ASN A 416 8.99 0.63 -16.44
N SER A 417 8.25 -0.04 -15.55
CA SER A 417 7.53 0.61 -14.44
C SER A 417 8.20 0.51 -13.06
N SER A 418 9.48 0.89 -12.95
CA SER A 418 10.25 0.98 -11.68
C SER A 418 9.41 1.56 -10.50
N PRO A 419 9.49 1.04 -9.27
CA PRO A 419 8.77 1.61 -8.12
C PRO A 419 9.10 3.11 -7.93
N LEU A 420 8.10 3.88 -7.49
CA LEU A 420 8.24 5.33 -7.30
C LEU A 420 7.98 5.71 -5.84
N VAL A 421 8.80 6.62 -5.30
CA VAL A 421 8.49 7.34 -4.07
C VAL A 421 8.18 8.79 -4.44
N ILE A 422 7.03 9.28 -3.97
CA ILE A 422 6.54 10.63 -4.22
C ILE A 422 6.37 11.41 -2.92
N ASN A 423 6.51 12.73 -3.01
CA ASN A 423 5.99 13.66 -2.01
C ASN A 423 4.54 13.98 -2.38
N THR A 424 3.57 13.57 -1.56
CA THR A 424 2.13 13.79 -1.79
C THR A 424 1.71 15.23 -1.50
N LYS A 425 2.46 15.94 -0.65
CA LYS A 425 2.17 17.30 -0.15
C LYS A 425 0.81 17.47 0.53
N ILE A 426 0.16 16.39 0.95
CA ILE A 426 -1.22 16.44 1.47
C ILE A 426 -1.36 17.14 2.83
N THR A 427 -0.28 17.33 3.59
CA THR A 427 -0.31 18.17 4.81
C THR A 427 -0.09 19.65 4.54
N GLN A 428 0.25 20.04 3.29
CA GLN A 428 0.53 21.42 2.89
C GLN A 428 -0.70 22.08 2.21
N ILE A 429 -1.86 21.42 2.27
CA ILE A 429 -3.11 21.88 1.67
C ILE A 429 -3.72 22.97 2.55
N ASN A 430 -3.24 24.20 2.39
CA ASN A 430 -3.90 25.39 2.89
C ASN A 430 -5.14 25.68 2.02
N GLY A 431 -6.25 26.10 2.64
CA GLY A 431 -7.61 26.05 2.06
C GLY A 431 -7.89 26.79 0.73
N VAL A 432 -6.90 27.48 0.16
CA VAL A 432 -6.94 28.03 -1.21
C VAL A 432 -6.78 26.94 -2.27
N ARG A 433 -6.04 25.85 -1.98
CA ARG A 433 -6.01 24.64 -2.81
C ARG A 433 -6.83 23.56 -2.10
N THR A 434 -7.71 22.88 -2.84
CA THR A 434 -8.49 21.74 -2.31
C THR A 434 -7.81 20.39 -2.54
N VAL A 435 -6.88 20.32 -3.50
CA VAL A 435 -6.20 19.10 -3.94
C VAL A 435 -4.69 19.36 -4.08
N ALA A 436 -3.87 18.55 -3.41
CA ALA A 436 -2.42 18.58 -3.53
C ALA A 436 -1.93 18.04 -4.89
N GLN A 437 -0.78 18.55 -5.30
CA GLN A 437 -0.08 18.14 -6.52
C GLN A 437 1.21 17.41 -6.11
N PRO A 438 1.28 16.07 -6.28
CA PRO A 438 2.44 15.31 -5.87
C PRO A 438 3.65 15.61 -6.75
N SER A 439 4.85 15.42 -6.19
CA SER A 439 6.11 15.45 -6.96
C SER A 439 6.90 14.18 -6.73
N MET A 440 7.48 13.62 -7.80
CA MET A 440 8.39 12.49 -7.69
C MET A 440 9.61 12.88 -6.86
N LEU A 441 10.03 12.01 -5.94
CA LEU A 441 11.27 12.15 -5.18
C LEU A 441 12.32 11.16 -5.69
N ILE A 442 11.94 9.90 -5.84
CA ILE A 442 12.85 8.81 -6.20
C ILE A 442 12.14 7.88 -7.18
N ARG A 443 12.87 7.48 -8.24
CA ARG A 443 12.59 6.30 -9.04
C ARG A 443 13.55 5.20 -8.56
N VAL A 444 13.01 4.06 -8.15
CA VAL A 444 13.81 2.94 -7.60
C VAL A 444 14.20 2.03 -8.75
N ASP A 445 15.36 2.29 -9.35
CA ASP A 445 15.85 1.52 -10.50
C ASP A 445 16.54 0.21 -10.11
N GLU A 446 17.11 0.13 -8.92
CA GLU A 446 17.67 -1.09 -8.34
C GLU A 446 17.20 -1.25 -6.88
N ILE A 447 16.89 -2.48 -6.49
CA ILE A 447 16.70 -2.88 -5.09
C ILE A 447 17.83 -3.87 -4.79
N GLY A 448 18.73 -3.49 -3.87
CA GLY A 448 19.86 -4.35 -3.49
C GLY A 448 19.38 -5.67 -2.89
N CYS A 449 19.96 -6.78 -3.36
CA CYS A 449 19.72 -8.15 -2.91
C CYS A 449 21.01 -8.74 -2.34
#